data_AF-A0A5C2FJC7-F1
#
_entry.id   AF-A0A5C2FJC7-F1
#
_cell.length_a   1.000
_cell.length_b   1.000
_cell.length_c   1.000
_cell.angle_alpha   90.00
_cell.angle_beta   90.00
_cell.angle_gamma   90.00
#
_symmetry.space_group_name_H-M   'P 1'
#
loop_
_entity.id
_entity.type
_entity.pdbx_description
1 polymer ?
#
loop_
_entity_poly.entity_id
_entity_poly.type
_entity_poly.pdbx_seq_one_letter_code
_entity_poly.pdbx_strand_id
1 'polypeptide(L)'
;MTKNSPRSVPLAGSHSIATAAQSVGVSVQTVRLYELRGLITPSRTSGGTRRYQAKDLARLQQISELIDRGVNLAGIGIILELESENEALRKALAKQSHRQGAD
;
A
#
# COMPACT_ATOMS: atom_id res chain seq x y z
N MET A 1 -14.93 21.06 -14.50
CA MET A 1 -13.86 21.06 -15.51
C MET A 1 -12.68 20.33 -14.87
N THR A 2 -12.16 19.16 -15.25
CA THR A 2 -12.39 18.15 -16.29
C THR A 2 -12.23 16.79 -15.59
N LYS A 3 -13.08 15.82 -15.94
CA LYS A 3 -12.91 14.42 -15.47
C LYS A 3 -11.64 13.88 -16.12
N ASN A 4 -10.56 13.73 -15.37
CA ASN A 4 -9.31 13.18 -15.89
C ASN A 4 -9.46 11.65 -15.98
N SER A 5 -9.73 11.16 -17.18
CA SER A 5 -9.75 9.74 -17.53
C SER A 5 -8.50 9.02 -16.98
N PRO A 6 -8.62 7.82 -16.40
CA PRO A 6 -7.45 7.11 -15.91
C PRO A 6 -6.60 6.68 -17.11
N ARG A 7 -5.44 7.31 -17.30
CA ARG A 7 -4.39 6.73 -18.13
C ARG A 7 -3.93 5.45 -17.42
N SER A 8 -4.10 4.33 -18.10
CA SER A 8 -3.65 3.02 -17.69
C SER A 8 -2.21 3.09 -17.17
N VAL A 9 -2.05 2.86 -15.88
CA VAL A 9 -0.75 2.74 -15.23
C VAL A 9 -0.11 1.43 -15.74
N PRO A 10 1.13 1.44 -16.27
CA PRO A 10 1.75 0.22 -16.76
C PRO A 10 1.98 -0.75 -15.59
N LEU A 11 1.45 -1.98 -15.70
CA LEU A 11 1.55 -3.07 -14.73
C LEU A 11 2.97 -3.67 -14.60
N ALA A 12 4.02 -2.98 -15.06
CA ALA A 12 5.38 -3.51 -15.10
C ALA A 12 6.43 -2.39 -14.88
N GLY A 13 6.46 -1.82 -13.68
CA GLY A 13 7.52 -0.89 -13.30
C GLY A 13 7.29 -0.25 -11.95
N SER A 14 8.37 0.02 -11.23
CA SER A 14 8.29 0.88 -10.05
C SER A 14 7.92 2.31 -10.45
N HIS A 15 7.11 2.98 -9.64
CA HIS A 15 6.61 4.34 -9.87
C HIS A 15 7.47 5.38 -9.14
N SER A 16 7.49 6.60 -9.67
CA SER A 16 7.97 7.77 -8.93
C SER A 16 6.94 8.19 -7.88
N ILE A 17 7.31 9.03 -6.92
CA ILE A 17 6.36 9.57 -5.93
C ILE A 17 5.24 10.38 -6.59
N ALA A 18 5.54 11.12 -7.66
CA ALA A 18 4.53 11.89 -8.38
C ALA A 18 3.52 10.98 -9.08
N THR A 19 4.00 9.92 -9.73
CA THR A 19 3.14 8.93 -10.39
C THR A 19 2.29 8.17 -9.37
N ALA A 20 2.86 7.78 -8.22
CA ALA A 20 2.15 7.10 -7.16
C ALA A 20 1.07 7.98 -6.52
N ALA A 21 1.39 9.25 -6.26
CA ALA A 21 0.42 10.23 -5.75
C ALA A 21 -0.75 10.43 -6.71
N GLN A 22 -0.44 10.60 -8.01
CA GLN A 22 -1.44 10.71 -9.06
C GLN A 22 -2.33 9.47 -9.18
N SER A 23 -1.77 8.26 -9.06
CA SER A 23 -2.55 7.02 -9.22
C SER A 23 -3.63 6.84 -8.16
N VAL A 24 -3.45 7.41 -6.96
CA VAL A 24 -4.42 7.33 -5.86
C VAL A 24 -5.15 8.64 -5.59
N GLY A 25 -4.92 9.67 -6.41
CA GLY A 25 -5.62 10.96 -6.29
C GLY A 25 -5.21 11.82 -5.10
N VAL A 26 -4.01 11.63 -4.52
CA VAL A 26 -3.51 12.42 -3.38
C VAL A 26 -2.33 13.31 -3.78
N SER A 27 -1.96 14.26 -2.92
CA SER A 27 -0.78 15.10 -3.15
C SER A 27 0.53 14.34 -2.86
N VAL A 28 1.63 14.76 -3.49
CA VAL A 28 2.98 14.25 -3.17
C VAL A 28 3.34 14.48 -1.70
N GLN A 29 2.90 15.60 -1.12
CA GLN A 29 3.13 15.89 0.31
C GLN A 29 2.39 14.90 1.21
N THR A 30 1.17 14.51 0.82
CA THR A 30 0.38 13.49 1.51
C THR A 30 1.08 12.13 1.49
N VAL A 31 1.63 11.70 0.35
CA VAL A 31 2.42 10.46 0.26
C VAL A 31 3.63 10.52 1.21
N ARG A 32 4.35 11.65 1.23
CA ARG A 32 5.49 11.85 2.15
C ARG A 32 5.06 11.80 3.62
N LEU A 33 3.88 12.31 3.96
CA LEU A 33 3.34 12.23 5.30
C LEU A 33 3.09 10.77 5.70
N TYR A 34 2.53 9.96 4.80
CA TYR A 34 2.31 8.53 5.08
C TYR A 34 3.63 7.78 5.28
N GLU A 35 4.66 8.07 4.47
CA GLU A 35 6.00 7.53 4.69
C GLU A 35 6.62 7.95 6.02
N LEU A 36 6.52 9.24 6.37
CA LEU A 36 7.03 9.77 7.65
C LEU A 36 6.37 9.07 8.85
N ARG A 37 5.11 8.68 8.70
CA ARG A 37 4.35 7.93 9.71
C ARG A 37 4.58 6.41 9.63
N GLY A 38 5.46 5.95 8.76
CA GLY A 38 5.79 4.52 8.60
C GLY A 38 4.68 3.68 7.97
N LEU A 39 3.62 4.31 7.44
CA LEU A 39 2.51 3.60 6.82
C LEU A 39 2.89 2.97 5.47
N ILE A 40 3.92 3.53 4.82
CA ILE A 40 4.46 3.04 3.54
C ILE A 40 5.97 3.14 3.56
N THR A 41 6.63 2.09 3.07
CA THR A 41 8.09 2.03 2.97
C THR A 41 8.47 1.64 1.54
N PRO A 42 8.59 2.62 0.63
CA PRO A 42 8.96 2.34 -0.76
C PRO A 42 10.41 1.86 -0.83
N SER A 43 10.72 1.03 -1.83
CA SER A 43 12.11 0.69 -2.11
C SER A 43 12.86 1.90 -2.66
N ARG A 44 14.19 1.87 -2.58
CA ARG A 44 15.05 2.90 -3.18
C ARG A 44 15.96 2.28 -4.24
N THR A 45 16.26 3.03 -5.29
CA THR A 45 17.33 2.67 -6.25
C THR A 45 18.70 2.81 -5.59
N SER A 46 19.75 2.27 -6.25
CA SER A 46 21.15 2.51 -5.86
C SER A 46 21.49 4.00 -5.77
N GLY A 47 20.92 4.82 -6.67
CA GLY A 47 21.01 6.29 -6.63
C GLY A 47 20.11 6.98 -5.60
N GLY A 48 19.51 6.25 -4.66
CA GLY A 48 18.73 6.81 -3.55
C GLY A 48 17.31 7.28 -3.89
N THR A 49 16.84 7.11 -5.13
CA THR A 49 15.52 7.56 -5.56
C THR A 49 14.43 6.59 -5.12
N ARG A 50 13.32 7.10 -4.57
CA ARG A 50 12.16 6.30 -4.15
C ARG A 50 11.46 5.63 -5.34
N ARG A 51 11.05 4.38 -5.13
CA ARG A 51 10.39 3.52 -6.10
C ARG A 51 9.23 2.80 -5.44
N TYR A 52 8.01 3.11 -5.89
CA TYR A 52 6.78 2.50 -5.39
C TYR A 52 6.41 1.33 -6.27
N GLN A 53 6.22 0.16 -5.70
CA GLN A 53 5.77 -1.03 -6.40
C GLN A 53 4.25 -1.13 -6.31
N ALA A 54 3.66 -2.10 -7.01
CA ALA A 54 2.21 -2.34 -6.98
C ALA A 54 1.66 -2.49 -5.55
N LYS A 55 2.40 -3.16 -4.66
CA LYS A 55 2.01 -3.30 -3.24
C LYS A 55 1.93 -1.95 -2.50
N ASP A 56 2.78 -1.00 -2.85
CA ASP A 56 2.81 0.31 -2.22
C ASP A 56 1.64 1.16 -2.71
N LEU A 57 1.26 1.00 -4.00
CA LEU A 57 0.08 1.65 -4.56
C LEU A 57 -1.21 1.09 -3.95
N ALA A 58 -1.32 -0.23 -3.80
CA ALA A 58 -2.46 -0.86 -3.13
C ALA A 58 -2.60 -0.35 -1.69
N ARG A 59 -1.47 -0.20 -0.97
CA ARG A 59 -1.47 0.37 0.37
C ARG A 59 -1.86 1.85 0.40
N LEU A 60 -1.37 2.66 -0.54
CA LEU A 60 -1.80 4.06 -0.68
C LEU A 60 -3.32 4.18 -0.87
N GLN A 61 -3.88 3.34 -1.73
CA GLN A 61 -5.32 3.32 -2.00
C GLN A 61 -6.11 2.94 -0.75
N GLN A 62 -5.68 1.89 -0.04
CA GLN A 62 -6.30 1.47 1.21
C GLN A 62 -6.27 2.56 2.29
N ILE A 63 -5.15 3.28 2.42
CA ILE A 63 -5.05 4.41 3.35
C ILE A 63 -6.07 5.49 2.99
N SER A 64 -6.22 5.81 1.70
CA SER A 64 -7.21 6.79 1.23
C SER A 64 -8.64 6.36 1.59
N GLU A 65 -8.99 5.10 1.33
CA GLU A 65 -10.32 4.55 1.63
C GLU A 65 -10.64 4.57 3.14
N LEU A 66 -9.64 4.33 4.01
CA LEU A 66 -9.83 4.42 5.47
C LEU A 66 -10.00 5.86 5.95
N ILE A 67 -9.30 6.81 5.33
CA ILE A 67 -9.48 8.25 5.62
C ILE A 67 -10.88 8.69 5.21
N ASP A 68 -11.36 8.27 4.03
CA ASP A 68 -12.71 8.59 3.55
C ASP A 68 -13.80 8.04 4.48
N ARG A 69 -13.49 6.95 5.19
CA ARG A 69 -14.35 6.36 6.25
C ARG A 69 -14.22 7.04 7.61
N GLY A 70 -13.42 8.10 7.73
CA GLY A 70 -13.24 8.87 8.96
C GLY A 70 -12.18 8.31 9.93
N VAL A 71 -11.36 7.35 9.50
CA VAL A 71 -10.28 6.81 10.33
C VAL A 71 -9.07 7.76 10.28
N ASN A 72 -8.52 8.10 11.44
CA ASN A 72 -7.30 8.90 11.52
C ASN A 72 -6.03 8.07 11.22
N LEU A 73 -4.91 8.73 10.96
CA LEU A 73 -3.66 8.05 10.59
C LEU A 73 -3.10 7.09 11.65
N ALA A 74 -3.35 7.35 12.94
CA ALA A 74 -2.91 6.44 14.01
C ALA A 74 -3.74 5.15 13.99
N GLY A 75 -5.06 5.27 13.85
CA GLY A 75 -5.96 4.13 13.69
C GLY A 75 -5.67 3.33 12.41
N ILE A 76 -5.33 4.02 11.32
CA ILE A 76 -4.90 3.36 10.07
C ILE A 76 -3.65 2.51 10.30
N GLY A 77 -2.66 3.03 11.05
CA GLY A 77 -1.47 2.26 11.41
C GLY A 77 -1.82 0.94 12.11
N ILE A 78 -2.68 1.00 13.12
CA ILE A 78 -3.15 -0.18 13.88
C ILE A 78 -3.91 -1.16 12.97
N ILE A 79 -4.80 -0.66 12.12
CA ILE A 79 -5.57 -1.50 11.18
C ILE A 79 -4.63 -2.26 10.24
N LEU A 80 -3.66 -1.57 9.63
CA LEU A 80 -2.71 -2.18 8.69
C LEU A 80 -1.82 -3.24 9.37
N GLU A 81 -1.43 -3.01 10.62
CA GLU A 81 -0.68 -3.98 11.42
C GLU A 81 -1.52 -5.23 11.70
N LEU A 82 -2.73 -5.06 12.21
CA LEU A 82 -3.65 -6.16 12.51
C LEU A 82 -4.00 -6.99 11.26
N GLU A 83 -4.18 -6.35 10.10
CA GLU A 83 -4.42 -7.06 8.85
C GLU A 83 -3.21 -7.90 8.42
N SER A 84 -1.99 -7.36 8.57
CA SER A 84 -0.75 -8.08 8.28
C SER A 84 -0.59 -9.31 9.18
N GLU A 85 -0.86 -9.16 10.48
CA GLU A 85 -0.87 -10.27 11.44
C GLU A 85 -1.92 -11.32 11.07
N ASN A 86 -3.14 -10.88 10.72
CA ASN A 86 -4.22 -11.77 10.32
C ASN A 86 -3.87 -12.57 9.06
N GLU A 87 -3.27 -11.92 8.06
CA GLU A 87 -2.79 -12.59 6.85
C GLU A 87 -1.71 -13.64 7.17
N ALA A 88 -0.77 -13.33 8.06
CA ALA A 88 0.26 -14.26 8.50
C ALA A 88 -0.35 -15.49 9.21
N LEU A 89 -1.30 -15.27 10.13
CA LEU A 89 -2.01 -16.33 10.84
C LEU A 89 -2.80 -17.23 9.86
N ARG A 90 -3.53 -16.64 8.91
CA ARG A 90 -4.26 -17.41 7.89
C ARG A 90 -3.33 -18.28 7.05
N LYS A 91 -2.17 -17.73 6.64
CA LYS A 91 -1.15 -18.50 5.91
C LYS A 91 -0.57 -19.64 6.74
N ALA A 92 -0.37 -19.44 8.04
CA ALA A 92 0.13 -20.49 8.94
C ALA A 92 -0.88 -21.63 9.08
N LEU A 93 -2.16 -21.32 9.29
CA LEU A 93 -3.24 -22.30 9.38
C LEU A 93 -3.38 -23.10 8.08
N ALA A 94 -3.35 -22.44 6.92
CA ALA A 94 -3.42 -23.11 5.61
C ALA A 94 -2.25 -24.09 5.38
N LYS A 95 -1.05 -23.76 5.85
CA LYS A 95 0.12 -24.66 5.78
C LYS A 95 -0.05 -25.87 6.70
N GLN A 96 -0.67 -25.70 7.86
CA GLN A 96 -0.91 -26.79 8.81
C GLN A 96 -1.97 -27.76 8.29
N SER A 97 -3.07 -27.27 7.74
CA SER A 97 -4.11 -28.13 7.14
C SER A 97 -3.59 -28.93 5.94
N HIS A 98 -2.66 -28.37 5.15
CA HIS A 98 -2.04 -29.10 4.04
C HIS A 98 -1.09 -30.21 4.51
N ARG A 99 -0.46 -30.07 5.68
CA ARG A 99 0.39 -31.10 6.28
C ARG A 99 -0.41 -32.26 6.87
N GLN A 100 -1.62 -31.99 7.39
CA GLN A 100 -2.47 -33.00 8.03
C GLN A 100 -3.25 -33.89 7.03
N GLY A 101 -3.35 -33.51 5.76
CA GLY A 101 -4.01 -34.29 4.72
C GLY A 101 -3.07 -35.18 3.88
N ALA A 102 -1.80 -35.28 4.25
CA ALA A 102 -0.78 -36.08 3.56
C ALA A 102 -0.37 -37.36 4.31
N ASP A 103 -1.05 -37.66 5.42
CA ASP A 103 -0.95 -38.90 6.20
C ASP A 103 -2.21 -39.77 6.01
#